data_AF-A0A8I6YYF5-F1
#
_entry.id   AF-A0A8I6YYF5-F1
#
_cell.length_a   1.000
_cell.length_b   1.000
_cell.length_c   1.000
_cell.angle_alpha   90.00
_cell.angle_beta   90.00
_cell.angle_gamma   90.00
#
_symmetry.space_group_name_H-M   'P 1'
#
loop_
_entity.id
_entity.type
_entity.pdbx_description
1 polymer ?
#
loop_
_entity_poly.entity_id
_entity_poly.type
_entity_poly.pdbx_seq_one_letter_code
_entity_poly.pdbx_strand_id
1 'polypeptide(L)'
;MEKLTLIYCYDIIRLEIPCLLQRLSYMEVLDFLRLKVIENKAPNISSFQFAGNEVQLSLGKSLQVKSLKLHHSCVISHAIDKLLSIVPNLERLNIISPHEVRHA
;
A
#
# COMPACT_ATOMS: atom_id res chain seq x y z
N MET A 1 -6.22 10.91 -14.87
CA MET A 1 -5.31 9.78 -14.58
C MET A 1 -5.99 8.87 -13.58
N GLU A 2 -6.15 7.59 -13.90
CA GLU A 2 -6.89 6.62 -13.06
C GLU A 2 -5.97 5.61 -12.37
N LYS A 3 -4.78 5.40 -12.93
CA LYS A 3 -3.77 4.47 -12.43
C LYS A 3 -2.44 5.20 -12.24
N LEU A 4 -1.84 5.05 -11.07
CA LEU A 4 -0.46 5.43 -10.78
C LEU A 4 0.36 4.17 -10.50
N THR A 5 1.44 3.99 -11.25
CA THR A 5 2.39 2.90 -11.04
C THR A 5 3.77 3.50 -10.85
N LEU A 6 4.40 3.15 -9.73
CA LEU A 6 5.77 3.51 -9.42
C LEU A 6 6.55 2.21 -9.20
N ILE A 7 7.64 2.03 -9.92
CA ILE A 7 8.46 0.81 -9.90
C ILE A 7 9.92 1.23 -9.84
N TYR A 8 10.72 0.57 -8.99
CA TYR A 8 12.18 0.76 -8.90
C TYR A 8 12.62 2.20 -8.53
N CYS A 9 11.82 2.95 -7.78
CA CYS A 9 12.21 4.28 -7.32
C CYS A 9 12.90 4.20 -5.94
N TYR A 10 14.18 3.81 -5.94
CA TYR A 10 14.89 3.47 -4.71
C TYR A 10 15.21 4.65 -3.79
N ASP A 11 15.26 5.87 -4.30
CA ASP A 11 15.63 7.06 -3.51
C ASP A 11 14.45 7.78 -2.86
N ILE A 12 13.22 7.36 -3.16
CA ILE A 12 12.03 7.97 -2.57
C ILE A 12 11.86 7.46 -1.15
N ILE A 13 11.99 8.39 -0.18
CA ILE A 13 11.81 8.10 1.25
C ILE A 13 10.36 8.31 1.68
N ARG A 14 9.67 9.28 1.08
CA ARG A 14 8.25 9.59 1.35
C ARG A 14 7.51 9.80 0.04
N LEU A 15 6.36 9.18 -0.07
CA LEU A 15 5.42 9.37 -1.16
C LEU A 15 4.17 10.08 -0.64
N GLU A 16 3.87 11.25 -1.21
CA GLU A 16 2.64 11.98 -0.92
C GLU A 16 1.81 12.13 -2.19
N ILE A 17 0.54 11.73 -2.12
CA ILE A 17 -0.37 11.72 -3.25
C ILE A 17 -1.42 12.81 -3.02
N PRO A 18 -1.49 13.85 -3.87
CA PRO A 18 -2.32 15.02 -3.61
C PRO A 18 -3.81 14.73 -3.82
N CYS A 19 -4.67 15.46 -3.09
CA CYS A 19 -6.13 15.35 -3.18
C CYS A 19 -6.73 15.77 -4.54
N LEU A 20 -5.92 16.44 -5.37
CA LEU A 20 -6.29 16.87 -6.72
C LEU A 20 -6.49 15.69 -7.68
N LEU A 21 -5.94 14.51 -7.37
CA LEU A 21 -6.06 13.30 -8.19
C LEU A 21 -7.40 12.59 -7.98
N GLN A 22 -8.50 13.29 -8.26
CA GLN A 22 -9.86 12.78 -8.03
C GLN A 22 -10.22 11.54 -8.84
N ARG A 23 -9.56 11.30 -9.97
CA ARG A 23 -9.82 10.12 -10.81
C ARG A 23 -8.93 8.92 -10.46
N LEU A 24 -7.92 9.10 -9.60
CA LEU A 24 -7.00 8.04 -9.24
C LEU A 24 -7.74 6.97 -8.44
N SER A 25 -7.87 5.78 -9.03
CA SER A 25 -8.59 4.64 -8.48
C SER A 25 -7.66 3.46 -8.18
N TYR A 26 -6.53 3.38 -8.87
CA TYR A 26 -5.55 2.31 -8.70
C TYR A 26 -4.15 2.86 -8.44
N MET A 27 -3.47 2.29 -7.46
CA MET A 27 -2.07 2.63 -7.16
C MET A 27 -1.24 1.37 -6.93
N GLU A 28 -0.06 1.37 -7.55
CA GLU A 28 0.91 0.28 -7.47
C GLU A 28 2.30 0.86 -7.19
N VAL A 29 2.91 0.41 -6.10
CA VAL A 29 4.20 0.88 -5.60
C VAL A 29 5.07 -0.35 -5.37
N LEU A 30 6.03 -0.59 -6.25
CA LEU A 30 6.82 -1.82 -6.30
C LEU A 30 8.33 -1.56 -6.17
N ASP A 31 9.00 -2.43 -5.41
CA ASP A 31 10.44 -2.49 -5.23
C ASP A 31 11.06 -1.21 -4.65
N PHE A 32 10.45 -0.72 -3.56
CA PHE A 32 10.94 0.44 -2.81
C PHE A 32 11.73 0.04 -1.56
N LEU A 33 13.05 0.17 -1.61
CA LEU A 33 13.93 -0.21 -0.49
C LEU A 33 14.00 0.86 0.62
N ARG A 34 13.93 2.15 0.27
CA ARG A 34 14.12 3.27 1.22
C ARG A 34 12.84 3.98 1.60
N LEU A 35 11.69 3.59 1.03
CA LEU A 35 10.41 4.21 1.29
C LEU A 35 9.93 3.88 2.70
N LYS A 36 9.67 4.91 3.49
CA LYS A 36 9.22 4.79 4.89
C LYS A 36 7.80 5.24 5.11
N VAL A 37 7.27 6.11 4.25
CA VAL A 37 5.94 6.70 4.43
C VAL A 37 5.22 6.80 3.09
N ILE A 38 3.97 6.35 3.06
CA ILE A 38 3.02 6.58 1.97
C ILE A 38 1.82 7.32 2.56
N GLU A 39 1.55 8.51 2.06
CA GLU A 39 0.39 9.31 2.42
C GLU A 39 -0.47 9.57 1.19
N ASN A 40 -1.65 8.97 1.15
CA ASN A 40 -2.63 9.20 0.10
C ASN A 40 -3.74 10.14 0.55
N LYS A 41 -3.86 11.28 -0.16
CA LYS A 41 -4.96 12.24 -0.01
C LYS A 41 -5.95 12.20 -1.18
N ALA A 42 -5.70 11.37 -2.20
CA ALA A 42 -6.64 11.20 -3.32
C ALA A 42 -7.92 10.49 -2.83
N PRO A 43 -9.11 10.98 -3.22
CA PRO A 43 -10.37 10.57 -2.60
C PRO A 43 -10.91 9.21 -3.06
N ASN A 44 -10.53 8.76 -4.26
CA ASN A 44 -11.23 7.67 -4.95
C ASN A 44 -10.37 6.42 -5.18
N ILE A 45 -9.32 6.23 -4.37
CA ILE A 45 -8.53 4.99 -4.46
C ILE A 45 -9.38 3.82 -4.00
N SER A 46 -9.52 2.84 -4.89
CA SER A 46 -10.25 1.60 -4.66
C SER A 46 -9.34 0.38 -4.57
N SER A 47 -8.17 0.44 -5.21
CA SER A 47 -7.20 -0.65 -5.25
C SER A 47 -5.79 -0.16 -4.99
N PHE A 48 -5.10 -0.81 -4.06
CA PHE A 48 -3.73 -0.49 -3.71
C PHE A 48 -2.85 -1.75 -3.69
N GLN A 49 -1.69 -1.67 -4.33
CA GLN A 49 -0.69 -2.72 -4.34
C GLN A 49 0.66 -2.16 -3.89
N PHE A 50 1.28 -2.85 -2.94
CA PHE A 50 2.57 -2.47 -2.38
C PHE A 50 3.52 -3.66 -2.33
N ALA A 51 4.75 -3.45 -2.80
CA ALA A 51 5.89 -4.35 -2.64
C ALA A 51 7.10 -3.54 -2.21
N GLY A 52 7.67 -3.86 -1.05
CA GLY A 52 8.80 -3.13 -0.48
C GLY A 52 9.00 -3.46 0.98
N ASN A 53 9.85 -2.69 1.65
CA ASN A 53 10.14 -2.83 3.08
C ASN A 53 9.00 -2.27 3.96
N GLU A 54 9.16 -2.35 5.29
CA GLU A 54 8.20 -1.79 6.24
C GLU A 54 7.95 -0.29 5.97
N VAL A 55 6.67 0.06 5.84
CA VAL A 55 6.23 1.41 5.48
C VAL A 55 5.06 1.84 6.35
N GLN A 56 5.07 3.09 6.81
CA GLN A 56 3.91 3.71 7.41
C GLN A 56 2.93 4.10 6.31
N LEU A 57 1.75 3.49 6.33
CA LEU A 57 0.70 3.73 5.35
C LEU A 57 -0.42 4.57 5.96
N SER A 58 -0.70 5.73 5.35
CA SER A 58 -1.89 6.53 5.61
C SER A 58 -2.66 6.68 4.32
N LEU A 59 -3.85 6.07 4.27
CA LEU A 59 -4.74 6.19 3.11
C LEU A 59 -5.78 7.31 3.29
N GLY A 60 -5.61 8.18 4.29
CA GLY A 60 -6.53 9.28 4.58
C GLY A 60 -7.98 8.80 4.77
N LYS A 61 -8.96 9.61 4.35
CA LYS A 61 -10.39 9.21 4.30
C LYS A 61 -10.72 8.30 3.11
N SER A 62 -9.76 7.55 2.57
CA SER A 62 -9.99 6.67 1.41
C SER A 62 -10.76 5.41 1.81
N LEU A 63 -11.94 5.60 2.39
CA LEU A 63 -12.96 4.61 2.73
C LEU A 63 -13.33 3.72 1.53
N GLN A 64 -12.88 4.02 0.32
CA GLN A 64 -13.22 3.26 -0.87
C GLN A 64 -12.22 2.14 -1.21
N VAL A 65 -11.13 1.97 -0.46
CA VAL A 65 -10.19 0.87 -0.72
C VAL A 65 -10.88 -0.47 -0.46
N LYS A 66 -11.18 -1.17 -1.55
CA LYS A 66 -11.82 -2.48 -1.57
C LYS A 66 -10.82 -3.61 -1.77
N SER A 67 -9.66 -3.31 -2.39
CA SER A 67 -8.66 -4.31 -2.71
C SER A 67 -7.27 -3.86 -2.26
N LEU A 68 -6.62 -4.68 -1.45
CA LEU A 68 -5.26 -4.47 -0.98
C LEU A 68 -4.39 -5.69 -1.31
N LYS A 69 -3.24 -5.44 -1.94
CA LYS A 69 -2.27 -6.48 -2.27
C LYS A 69 -0.89 -6.11 -1.74
N LEU A 70 -0.35 -6.95 -0.87
CA LEU A 70 0.94 -6.73 -0.21
C LEU A 70 1.90 -7.86 -0.60
N HIS A 71 3.07 -7.49 -1.11
CA HIS A 71 4.16 -8.42 -1.41
C HIS A 71 5.26 -8.24 -0.37
N HIS A 72 5.85 -9.35 0.09
CA HIS A 72 6.76 -9.48 1.24
C HIS A 72 6.08 -9.39 2.62
N SER A 73 6.53 -10.25 3.55
CA SER A 73 6.11 -10.31 4.95
C SER A 73 6.68 -9.13 5.75
N CYS A 74 6.38 -7.91 5.34
CA CYS A 74 6.68 -6.71 6.12
C CYS A 74 5.80 -6.66 7.37
N VAL A 75 6.26 -7.26 8.47
CA VAL A 75 5.73 -7.03 9.84
C VAL A 75 4.19 -7.13 9.91
N ILE A 76 3.62 -8.02 9.09
CA ILE A 76 2.17 -8.14 8.89
C ILE A 76 1.50 -8.70 10.15
N SER A 77 2.23 -9.34 11.06
CA SER A 77 1.68 -9.93 12.29
C SER A 77 1.22 -8.89 13.32
N HIS A 78 1.77 -7.67 13.36
CA HIS A 78 1.32 -6.62 14.28
C HIS A 78 0.53 -5.49 13.63
N ALA A 79 0.55 -5.42 12.29
CA ALA A 79 -0.08 -4.35 11.53
C ALA A 79 -1.49 -4.71 11.05
N ILE A 80 -1.86 -5.99 10.86
CA ILE A 80 -3.20 -6.37 10.34
C ILE A 80 -4.33 -5.74 11.17
N ASP A 81 -4.25 -5.80 12.49
CA ASP A 81 -5.29 -5.24 13.39
C ASP A 81 -5.46 -3.72 13.19
N LYS A 82 -4.35 -3.01 12.96
CA LYS A 82 -4.35 -1.57 12.65
C LYS A 82 -4.72 -1.31 11.19
N LEU A 83 -4.36 -2.20 10.27
CA LEU A 83 -4.61 -2.10 8.84
C LEU A 83 -6.12 -2.09 8.56
N LEU A 84 -6.87 -3.00 9.20
CA LEU A 84 -8.33 -3.06 9.06
C LEU A 84 -9.01 -1.80 9.59
N SER A 85 -8.42 -1.11 10.59
CA SER A 85 -8.93 0.19 11.04
C SER A 85 -8.71 1.31 10.01
N ILE A 86 -7.66 1.20 9.17
CA ILE A 86 -7.31 2.20 8.14
C ILE A 86 -8.13 1.99 6.87
N VAL A 87 -8.44 0.74 6.52
CA VAL A 87 -9.25 0.36 5.36
C VAL A 87 -10.50 -0.42 5.78
N PRO A 88 -11.48 0.23 6.43
CA PRO A 88 -12.63 -0.46 7.02
C PRO A 88 -13.57 -1.13 6.01
N ASN A 89 -13.51 -0.75 4.73
CA ASN A 89 -14.35 -1.30 3.65
C ASN A 89 -13.60 -2.29 2.74
N LEU A 90 -12.53 -2.91 3.26
CA LEU A 90 -11.73 -3.86 2.50
C LEU A 90 -12.53 -5.12 2.18
N GLU A 91 -12.72 -5.41 0.88
CA GLU A 91 -13.40 -6.62 0.39
C GLU A 91 -12.40 -7.74 0.08
N ARG A 92 -11.18 -7.39 -0.32
CA ARG A 92 -10.12 -8.34 -0.72
C ARG A 92 -8.77 -7.95 -0.15
N LEU A 93 -8.16 -8.86 0.60
CA LEU A 93 -6.79 -8.77 1.08
C LEU A 93 -5.96 -9.91 0.47
N ASN A 94 -4.92 -9.57 -0.28
CA ASN A 94 -3.96 -10.53 -0.82
C ASN A 94 -2.59 -10.28 -0.20
N ILE A 95 -2.06 -11.26 0.52
CA ILE A 95 -0.69 -11.22 1.08
C ILE A 95 0.14 -12.26 0.33
N ILE A 96 1.26 -11.81 -0.25
CA ILE A 96 2.16 -12.64 -1.04
C ILE A 96 3.52 -12.65 -0.35
N SER A 97 3.88 -13.79 0.24
CA SER A 97 5.21 -14.03 0.79
C SER A 97 6.00 -14.91 -0.18
N PRO A 98 7.15 -14.45 -0.72
CA PRO A 98 7.90 -15.28 -1.66
C PRO A 98 8.69 -16.43 -0.98
N HIS A 99 8.84 -16.46 0.35
CA HIS A 99 9.55 -17.55 1.04
C HIS A 99 8.95 -17.83 2.42
N GLU A 100 8.41 -19.04 2.62
CA GLU A 100 8.33 -19.64 3.95
C GLU A 100 9.75 -20.17 4.24
N VAL A 101 10.52 -19.48 5.07
CA VAL A 101 11.81 -20.05 5.52
C VAL A 101 11.47 -21.21 6.44
N ARG A 102 11.48 -22.44 5.92
CA ARG A 102 11.49 -23.63 6.76
C ARG A 102 12.77 -23.59 7.57
N HIS A 103 12.67 -23.24 8.85
CA HIS A 103 13.75 -23.49 9.79
C HIS A 103 13.87 -25.01 9.95
N ALA A 104 14.93 -25.59 9.38
CA ALA A 104 15.41 -26.93 9.65
C ALA A 104 16.89 -26.84 9.99
#